data_AF-A0A127PIR2-F1
#
_entry.id   AF-A0A127PIR2-F1
#
_cell.length_a   1.000
_cell.length_b   1.000
_cell.length_c   1.000
_cell.angle_alpha   90.00
_cell.angle_beta   90.00
_cell.angle_gamma   90.00
#
_symmetry.space_group_name_H-M   'P 1'
#
loop_
_entity.id
_entity.type
_entity.pdbx_description
1 polymer ?
#
loop_
_entity_poly.entity_id
_entity_poly.type
_entity_poly.pdbx_seq_one_letter_code
_entity_poly.pdbx_strand_id
1 'polypeptide(L)'
;MAIPAHPSLFVSLGIAALVVWRLYSRIRRMVGRQKLSNVRPWITICLFTWLMGMLSFASLAHADHLAAIAGGIALGIGLGIYGHRLTRFEQTPEGLFYTPSAHLGIALSLLFVGRIVYRLAQFYLAPGPQVWTPSQFSSSPLTLLIFGILAAYYVTYAIGLLRWRHGLRPGNAAPAAGPENT
;
A
#
# COMPACT_ATOMS: atom_id res chain seq x y z
N MET A 1 -13.99 33.66 -19.31
CA MET A 1 -13.53 33.77 -17.91
C MET A 1 -12.14 33.16 -17.84
N ALA A 2 -11.11 34.00 -17.69
CA ALA A 2 -9.74 33.51 -17.48
C ALA A 2 -9.65 32.98 -16.05
N ILE A 3 -9.34 31.70 -15.87
CA ILE A 3 -9.01 31.14 -14.56
C ILE A 3 -7.68 31.80 -14.15
N PRO A 4 -7.62 32.60 -13.08
CA PRO A 4 -6.36 33.20 -12.66
C PRO A 4 -5.39 32.08 -12.30
N ALA A 5 -4.35 31.90 -13.11
CA ALA A 5 -3.35 30.87 -12.91
C ALA A 5 -2.46 31.27 -11.72
N HIS A 6 -2.92 30.99 -10.50
CA HIS A 6 -2.09 31.09 -9.31
C HIS A 6 -0.87 30.15 -9.45
N PRO A 7 0.34 30.55 -9.03
CA PRO A 7 1.53 29.69 -9.06
C PRO A 7 1.32 28.31 -8.39
N SER A 8 0.38 28.23 -7.42
CA SER A 8 -0.05 27.00 -6.76
C SER A 8 -0.80 26.02 -7.66
N LEU A 9 -1.48 26.48 -8.73
CA LEU A 9 -2.19 25.60 -9.68
C LEU A 9 -1.22 24.74 -10.48
N PHE A 10 -0.13 25.33 -10.98
CA PHE A 10 0.89 24.57 -11.72
C PHE A 10 1.58 23.53 -10.83
N VAL A 11 1.86 23.87 -9.57
CA VAL A 11 2.43 22.93 -8.59
C VAL A 11 1.47 21.77 -8.32
N SER A 12 0.19 22.03 -8.07
CA SER A 12 -0.80 20.97 -7.82
C SER A 12 -1.11 20.14 -9.05
N LEU A 13 -1.15 20.73 -10.24
CA LEU A 13 -1.27 20.00 -11.50
C LEU A 13 -0.03 19.11 -11.71
N GLY A 14 1.16 19.60 -11.40
CA GLY A 14 2.39 18.83 -11.41
C GLY A 14 2.34 17.64 -10.45
N ILE A 15 1.91 17.85 -9.20
CA ILE A 15 1.73 16.79 -8.20
C ILE A 15 0.67 15.78 -8.67
N ALA A 16 -0.47 16.26 -9.17
CA ALA A 16 -1.54 15.40 -9.67
C ALA A 16 -1.06 14.54 -10.86
N ALA A 17 -0.37 15.15 -11.82
CA ALA A 17 0.22 14.45 -12.96
C ALA A 17 1.26 13.41 -12.51
N LEU A 18 2.11 13.75 -11.54
CA LEU A 18 3.11 12.83 -10.98
C LEU A 18 2.45 11.66 -10.24
N VAL A 19 1.37 11.92 -9.49
CA VAL A 19 0.57 10.88 -8.82
C VAL A 19 -0.06 9.95 -9.86
N VAL A 20 -0.74 10.50 -10.87
CA VAL A 20 -1.38 9.73 -11.95
C VAL A 20 -0.35 8.89 -12.71
N TRP A 21 0.79 9.48 -13.09
CA TRP A 21 1.86 8.78 -13.78
C TRP A 21 2.46 7.65 -12.94
N ARG A 22 2.72 7.90 -11.66
CA ARG A 22 3.26 6.89 -10.74
C ARG A 22 2.25 5.76 -10.53
N LEU A 23 0.95 6.07 -10.50
CA LEU A 23 -0.13 5.09 -10.39
C LEU A 23 -0.27 4.23 -11.64
N TYR A 24 -0.28 4.86 -12.82
CA TYR A 24 -0.34 4.17 -14.10
C TYR A 24 0.88 3.26 -14.28
N SER A 25 2.07 3.76 -13.96
CA SER A 25 3.31 2.98 -13.97
C SER A 25 3.24 1.80 -13.00
N ARG A 26 2.57 1.96 -11.85
CA ARG A 26 2.36 0.92 -10.86
C ARG A 26 1.38 -0.15 -11.34
N ILE A 27 0.22 0.26 -11.86
CA ILE A 27 -0.79 -0.65 -12.41
C ILE A 27 -0.19 -1.45 -13.57
N ARG A 28 0.51 -0.78 -14.49
CA ARG A 28 1.18 -1.46 -15.61
C ARG A 28 2.20 -2.50 -15.13
N ARG A 29 2.92 -2.23 -14.04
CA ARG A 29 3.85 -3.19 -13.43
C ARG A 29 3.17 -4.34 -12.69
N MET A 30 1.93 -4.16 -12.23
CA MET A 30 1.15 -5.20 -11.53
C MET A 30 0.60 -6.26 -12.49
N VAL A 31 0.45 -5.92 -13.77
CA VAL A 31 0.02 -6.84 -14.83
C VAL A 31 1.25 -7.58 -15.38
N GLY A 32 1.63 -8.68 -14.72
CA GLY A 32 2.69 -9.56 -15.22
C GLY A 32 3.34 -10.43 -14.16
N ARG A 33 4.12 -11.39 -14.64
CA ARG A 33 4.93 -12.31 -13.82
C ARG A 33 6.05 -11.52 -13.15
N GLN A 34 6.12 -11.54 -11.81
CA GLN A 34 7.13 -10.82 -11.05
C GLN A 34 8.09 -11.79 -10.37
N LYS A 35 9.40 -11.55 -10.54
CA LYS A 35 10.43 -12.25 -9.77
C LYS A 35 10.43 -11.74 -8.33
N LEU A 36 10.39 -12.65 -7.37
CA LEU A 36 10.46 -12.31 -5.96
C LEU A 36 11.84 -11.72 -5.63
N SER A 37 11.85 -10.45 -5.24
CA SER A 37 13.05 -9.79 -4.72
C SER A 37 13.26 -10.14 -3.24
N ASN A 38 14.53 -10.27 -2.85
CA ASN A 38 14.89 -10.56 -1.47
C ASN A 38 14.69 -9.38 -0.51
N VAL A 39 14.77 -8.15 -1.00
CA VAL A 39 14.83 -6.93 -0.16
C VAL A 39 13.54 -6.13 -0.20
N ARG A 40 12.83 -6.12 -1.34
CA ARG A 40 11.62 -5.30 -1.52
C ARG A 40 10.51 -5.56 -0.48
N PRO A 41 10.19 -6.82 -0.10
CA PRO A 41 9.18 -7.06 0.93
C PRO A 41 9.58 -6.47 2.28
N TRP A 42 10.85 -6.58 2.67
CA TRP A 42 11.37 -6.00 3.92
C TRP A 42 11.28 -4.49 3.95
N ILE A 43 11.70 -3.81 2.87
CA ILE A 43 11.57 -2.35 2.77
C ILE A 43 10.11 -1.93 2.94
N THR A 44 9.19 -2.65 2.29
CA THR A 44 7.75 -2.39 2.38
C THR A 44 7.24 -2.51 3.81
N ILE A 45 7.61 -3.59 4.50
CA ILE A 45 7.20 -3.84 5.89
C ILE A 45 7.75 -2.75 6.81
N CYS A 46 9.05 -2.46 6.74
CA CYS A 46 9.68 -1.47 7.61
C CYS A 46 9.11 -0.07 7.37
N LEU A 47 9.02 0.36 6.11
CA LEU A 47 8.54 1.69 5.75
C LEU A 47 7.09 1.92 6.17
N PHE A 48 6.19 0.99 5.84
CA PHE A 48 4.77 1.18 6.14
C PHE A 48 4.45 0.98 7.62
N THR A 49 5.13 0.07 8.31
CA THR A 49 4.98 -0.09 9.77
C THR A 49 5.46 1.16 10.50
N TRP A 50 6.62 1.71 10.11
CA TRP A 50 7.14 2.95 10.68
C TRP A 50 6.20 4.13 10.42
N LEU A 51 5.73 4.29 9.17
CA LEU A 51 4.77 5.33 8.81
C LEU A 51 3.48 5.23 9.62
N MET A 52 2.93 4.02 9.80
CA MET A 52 1.76 3.79 10.64
C MET A 52 2.03 4.12 12.11
N GLY A 53 3.20 3.76 12.63
CA GLY A 53 3.62 4.13 13.98
C GLY A 53 3.64 5.65 14.18
N MET A 54 4.21 6.39 13.22
CA MET A 54 4.22 7.86 13.27
C MET A 54 2.83 8.47 13.19
N LEU A 55 1.97 7.97 12.30
CA LEU A 55 0.60 8.47 12.16
C LEU A 55 -0.21 8.22 13.43
N SER A 56 -0.09 7.04 14.04
CA SER A 56 -0.73 6.71 15.31
C SER A 56 -0.20 7.59 16.44
N PHE A 57 1.12 7.78 16.53
CA PHE A 57 1.74 8.65 17.52
C PHE A 57 1.26 10.10 17.40
N ALA A 58 1.22 10.64 16.18
CA ALA A 58 0.70 11.97 15.90
C ALA A 58 -0.81 12.12 16.18
N SER A 59 -1.53 11.00 16.28
CA SER A 59 -2.98 10.95 16.48
C SER A 59 -3.39 10.65 17.92
N LEU A 60 -2.46 10.49 18.87
CA LEU A 60 -2.78 10.09 20.25
C LEU A 60 -3.76 11.03 20.97
N ALA A 61 -3.78 12.32 20.59
CA ALA A 61 -4.71 13.31 21.15
C ALA A 61 -6.14 13.20 20.60
N HIS A 62 -6.38 12.39 19.55
CA HIS A 62 -7.62 12.33 18.80
C HIS A 62 -8.12 10.89 18.69
N ALA A 63 -9.08 10.53 19.54
CA ALA A 63 -9.61 9.15 19.61
C ALA A 63 -10.25 8.69 18.30
N ASP A 64 -10.91 9.60 17.58
CA ASP A 64 -11.52 9.37 16.27
C ASP A 64 -10.46 9.06 15.20
N HIS A 65 -9.32 9.74 15.23
CA HIS A 65 -8.20 9.47 14.34
C HIS A 65 -7.60 8.08 14.58
N LEU A 66 -7.39 7.71 15.84
CA LEU A 66 -6.90 6.37 16.20
C LEU A 66 -7.89 5.27 15.79
N ALA A 67 -9.19 5.49 16.00
CA ALA A 67 -10.23 4.56 15.56
C ALA A 67 -10.22 4.40 14.03
N ALA A 68 -10.05 5.49 13.29
CA ALA A 68 -9.94 5.46 11.84
C ALA A 68 -8.71 4.68 11.35
N ILE A 69 -7.54 4.90 11.98
CA ILE A 69 -6.32 4.13 11.69
C ILE A 69 -6.55 2.65 11.98
N ALA A 70 -7.07 2.32 13.16
CA ALA A 70 -7.32 0.93 13.58
C ALA A 70 -8.30 0.21 12.64
N GLY A 71 -9.41 0.87 12.30
CA GLY A 71 -10.38 0.35 11.33
C GLY A 71 -9.76 0.15 9.95
N GLY A 72 -8.94 1.11 9.51
CA GLY A 72 -8.19 0.99 8.26
C GLY A 72 -7.22 -0.19 8.26
N ILE A 73 -6.47 -0.37 9.35
CA ILE A 73 -5.56 -1.52 9.52
C ILE A 73 -6.31 -2.83 9.45
N ALA A 74 -7.44 -2.97 10.17
CA ALA A 74 -8.24 -4.19 10.18
C ALA A 74 -8.73 -4.54 8.77
N LEU A 75 -9.28 -3.57 8.03
CA LEU A 75 -9.72 -3.75 6.65
C LEU A 75 -8.55 -4.08 5.72
N GLY A 76 -7.42 -3.39 5.86
CA GLY A 76 -6.21 -3.62 5.06
C GLY A 76 -5.62 -5.02 5.25
N ILE A 77 -5.57 -5.52 6.49
CA ILE A 77 -5.16 -6.90 6.80
C ILE A 77 -6.08 -7.88 6.08
N GLY A 78 -7.40 -7.70 6.20
CA GLY A 78 -8.39 -8.56 5.52
C GLY A 78 -8.18 -8.60 4.01
N LEU A 79 -7.99 -7.44 3.39
CA LEU A 79 -7.69 -7.33 1.95
C LEU A 79 -6.34 -7.98 1.59
N GLY A 80 -5.33 -7.86 2.45
CA GLY A 80 -4.00 -8.44 2.23
C GLY A 80 -4.04 -9.96 2.24
N ILE A 81 -4.78 -10.55 3.20
CA ILE A 81 -5.03 -11.99 3.27
C ILE A 81 -5.79 -12.46 2.03
N TYR A 82 -6.84 -11.73 1.63
CA TYR A 82 -7.62 -12.04 0.45
C TYR A 82 -6.78 -11.96 -0.83
N GLY A 83 -5.91 -10.94 -0.96
CA GLY A 83 -5.00 -10.80 -2.09
C GLY A 83 -3.98 -11.93 -2.21
N HIS A 84 -3.54 -12.50 -1.08
CA HIS A 84 -2.68 -13.69 -1.08
C HIS A 84 -3.38 -14.91 -1.68
N ARG A 85 -4.66 -15.12 -1.36
CA ARG A 85 -5.46 -16.23 -1.91
C ARG A 85 -5.65 -16.15 -3.42
N LEU A 86 -5.66 -14.94 -3.97
CA LEU A 86 -5.78 -14.70 -5.41
C LEU A 86 -4.43 -14.74 -6.15
N THR A 87 -3.32 -14.85 -5.42
CA THR A 87 -1.97 -14.82 -6.01
C THR A 87 -1.57 -16.21 -6.47
N ARG A 88 -1.08 -16.30 -7.71
CA ARG A 88 -0.50 -17.54 -8.22
C ARG A 88 1.00 -17.55 -7.96
N PHE A 89 1.44 -18.57 -7.23
CA PHE A 89 2.84 -18.77 -6.87
C PHE A 89 3.46 -19.81 -7.78
N GLU A 90 4.62 -19.48 -8.36
CA GLU A 90 5.34 -20.33 -9.28
C GLU A 90 6.78 -20.52 -8.79
N GLN A 91 7.19 -21.78 -8.69
CA GLN A 91 8.57 -22.16 -8.40
C GLN A 91 9.22 -22.63 -9.68
N THR A 92 10.33 -21.99 -10.05
CA THR A 92 11.11 -22.39 -11.22
C THR A 92 12.59 -22.49 -10.85
N PRO A 93 13.41 -23.25 -11.60
CA PRO A 93 14.86 -23.32 -11.37
C PRO A 93 15.55 -21.95 -11.38
N GLU A 94 15.01 -20.99 -12.13
CA GLU A 94 15.53 -19.61 -12.23
C GLU A 94 15.17 -18.71 -11.04
N GLY A 95 14.26 -19.18 -10.18
CA GLY A 95 13.84 -18.51 -8.96
C GLY A 95 12.33 -18.58 -8.69
N LEU A 96 11.92 -17.80 -7.68
CA LEU A 96 10.54 -17.69 -7.22
C LEU A 96 9.82 -16.58 -7.98
N PHE A 97 8.71 -16.93 -8.62
CA PHE A 97 7.86 -15.99 -9.34
C PHE A 97 6.47 -15.95 -8.72
N TYR A 98 5.84 -14.78 -8.77
CA TYR A 98 4.46 -14.60 -8.35
C TYR A 98 3.71 -13.73 -9.35
N THR A 99 2.45 -14.08 -9.58
CA THR A 99 1.53 -13.31 -10.42
C THR A 99 0.37 -12.84 -9.55
N PRO A 100 0.40 -11.58 -9.10
CA PRO A 100 -0.67 -11.02 -8.29
C PRO A 100 -1.94 -10.79 -9.13
N SER A 101 -3.11 -10.87 -8.50
CA SER A 101 -4.34 -10.41 -9.15
C SER A 101 -4.34 -8.87 -9.22
N ALA A 102 -4.46 -8.32 -10.44
CA ALA A 102 -4.37 -6.87 -10.66
C ALA A 102 -5.53 -6.09 -10.00
N HIS A 103 -6.68 -6.75 -9.79
CA HIS A 103 -7.91 -6.13 -9.31
C HIS A 103 -7.76 -5.38 -7.99
N LEU A 104 -7.12 -5.99 -6.97
CA LEU A 104 -6.94 -5.34 -5.67
C LEU A 104 -5.97 -4.16 -5.74
N GLY A 105 -4.90 -4.32 -6.52
CA GLY A 105 -3.94 -3.25 -6.76
C GLY A 105 -4.59 -2.04 -7.45
N ILE A 106 -5.47 -2.29 -8.43
CA ILE A 106 -6.24 -1.25 -9.14
C ILE A 106 -7.25 -0.60 -8.21
N ALA A 107 -8.05 -1.39 -7.47
CA ALA A 107 -9.07 -0.86 -6.56
C ALA A 107 -8.48 0.06 -5.48
N LEU A 108 -7.40 -0.36 -4.82
CA LEU A 108 -6.70 0.47 -3.82
C LEU A 108 -6.05 1.71 -4.43
N SER A 109 -5.55 1.59 -5.65
CA SER A 109 -4.98 2.72 -6.39
C SER A 109 -6.05 3.76 -6.75
N LEU A 110 -7.22 3.32 -7.20
CA LEU A 110 -8.37 4.18 -7.49
C LEU A 110 -8.89 4.86 -6.21
N LEU A 111 -9.00 4.12 -5.10
CA LEU A 111 -9.40 4.67 -3.81
C LEU A 111 -8.48 5.83 -3.39
N PHE A 112 -7.16 5.63 -3.52
CA PHE A 112 -6.18 6.64 -3.16
C PHE A 112 -6.24 7.86 -4.08
N VAL A 113 -6.40 7.66 -5.39
CA VAL A 113 -6.55 8.77 -6.35
C VAL A 113 -7.83 9.54 -6.11
N GLY A 114 -8.96 8.86 -5.96
CA GLY A 114 -10.24 9.50 -5.64
C GLY A 114 -10.10 10.37 -4.40
N ARG A 115 -9.36 9.90 -3.38
CA ARG A 115 -9.07 10.69 -2.19
C ARG A 115 -8.21 11.93 -2.47
N ILE A 116 -7.15 11.81 -3.27
CA ILE A 116 -6.31 12.96 -3.64
C ILE A 116 -7.11 13.99 -4.42
N VAL A 117 -7.87 13.55 -5.42
CA VAL A 117 -8.72 14.43 -6.25
C VAL A 117 -9.74 15.16 -5.36
N TYR A 118 -10.42 14.43 -4.47
CA TYR A 118 -11.35 15.03 -3.52
C TYR A 118 -10.68 16.07 -2.63
N ARG A 119 -9.47 15.79 -2.12
CA ARG A 119 -8.76 16.73 -1.25
C ARG A 119 -8.29 17.98 -2.00
N LEU A 120 -7.82 17.81 -3.24
CA LEU A 120 -7.48 18.94 -4.11
C LEU A 120 -8.72 19.78 -4.41
N ALA A 121 -9.85 19.15 -4.73
CA ALA A 121 -11.12 19.86 -4.94
C ALA A 121 -11.53 20.64 -3.69
N GLN A 122 -11.46 20.05 -2.50
CA GLN A 122 -11.73 20.76 -1.24
C GLN A 122 -10.82 21.97 -1.04
N PHE A 123 -9.53 21.84 -1.33
CA PHE A 123 -8.57 22.93 -1.20
C PHE A 123 -8.85 24.07 -2.19
N TYR A 124 -9.16 23.76 -3.44
CA TYR A 124 -9.40 24.76 -4.49
C TYR A 124 -10.79 25.41 -4.45
N LEU A 125 -11.78 24.71 -3.92
CA LEU A 125 -13.15 25.22 -3.77
C LEU A 125 -13.37 25.92 -2.42
N ALA A 126 -12.41 25.83 -1.49
CA ALA A 126 -12.51 26.50 -0.19
C ALA A 126 -12.48 28.04 -0.36
N PRO A 127 -13.42 28.77 0.27
CA PRO A 127 -13.38 30.23 0.27
C PRO A 127 -12.15 30.75 1.03
N GLY A 128 -11.46 31.75 0.45
CA GLY A 128 -10.37 32.48 1.10
C GLY A 128 -8.96 31.93 0.83
N PRO A 129 -7.91 32.65 1.28
CA PRO A 129 -6.52 32.27 1.02
C PRO A 129 -6.17 30.96 1.73
N GLN A 130 -5.76 29.95 0.97
CA GLN A 130 -5.36 28.65 1.51
C GLN A 130 -3.83 28.54 1.56
N VAL A 131 -3.31 28.17 2.73
CA VAL A 131 -1.91 27.77 2.92
C VAL A 131 -1.88 26.26 3.11
N TRP A 132 -1.03 25.60 2.33
CA TRP A 132 -0.85 24.16 2.45
C TRP A 132 -0.01 23.86 3.70
N THR A 133 -0.61 23.22 4.69
CA THR A 133 0.11 22.74 5.87
C THR A 133 0.14 21.21 5.91
N PRO A 134 1.27 20.56 6.26
CA PRO A 134 1.35 19.11 6.36
C PRO A 134 0.30 18.48 7.30
N SER A 135 -0.10 19.20 8.34
CA SER A 135 -1.13 18.79 9.30
C SER A 135 -2.53 18.67 8.70
N GLN A 136 -2.81 19.29 7.55
CA GLN A 136 -4.09 19.14 6.85
C GLN A 136 -4.33 17.73 6.31
N PHE A 137 -3.28 16.91 6.12
CA PHE A 137 -3.46 15.52 5.70
C PHE A 137 -3.76 14.59 6.87
N SER A 138 -3.09 14.79 8.01
CA SER A 138 -3.25 13.96 9.22
C SER A 138 -4.49 14.33 10.04
N SER A 139 -5.11 15.49 9.80
CA SER A 139 -6.32 15.95 10.50
C SER A 139 -7.63 15.37 9.96
N SER A 140 -7.60 14.52 8.93
CA SER A 140 -8.81 13.93 8.38
C SER A 140 -8.91 12.43 8.71
N PRO A 141 -9.89 12.00 9.51
CA PRO A 141 -10.09 10.59 9.87
C PRO A 141 -10.17 9.68 8.64
N LEU A 142 -10.89 10.09 7.60
CA LEU A 142 -11.03 9.31 6.37
C LEU A 142 -9.70 9.12 5.63
N THR A 143 -8.83 10.14 5.65
CA THR A 143 -7.48 10.01 5.10
C THR A 143 -6.70 8.96 5.88
N LEU A 144 -6.69 9.06 7.20
CA LEU A 144 -6.01 8.11 8.08
C LEU A 144 -6.52 6.67 7.90
N LEU A 145 -7.82 6.50 7.73
CA LEU A 145 -8.44 5.21 7.42
C LEU A 145 -7.92 4.64 6.10
N ILE A 146 -7.93 5.42 5.01
CA ILE A 146 -7.41 4.98 3.71
C ILE A 146 -5.91 4.63 3.81
N PHE A 147 -5.11 5.45 4.50
CA PHE A 147 -3.70 5.16 4.73
C PHE A 147 -3.50 3.86 5.52
N GLY A 148 -4.32 3.63 6.56
CA GLY A 148 -4.35 2.39 7.31
C GLY A 148 -4.63 1.18 6.43
N ILE A 149 -5.65 1.26 5.56
CA ILE A 149 -6.00 0.20 4.60
C ILE A 149 -4.82 -0.11 3.69
N LEU A 150 -4.25 0.91 3.05
CA LEU A 150 -3.16 0.73 2.10
C LEU A 150 -1.93 0.15 2.78
N ALA A 151 -1.49 0.76 3.89
CA ALA A 151 -0.29 0.34 4.60
C ALA A 151 -0.42 -1.11 5.08
N ALA A 152 -1.51 -1.43 5.77
CA ALA A 152 -1.73 -2.77 6.29
C ALA A 152 -1.88 -3.80 5.15
N TYR A 153 -2.58 -3.48 4.05
CA TYR A 153 -2.63 -4.34 2.87
C TYR A 153 -1.23 -4.68 2.34
N TYR A 154 -0.38 -3.67 2.14
CA TYR A 154 0.97 -3.91 1.59
C TYR A 154 1.87 -4.67 2.56
N VAL A 155 1.79 -4.38 3.86
CA VAL A 155 2.53 -5.09 4.90
C VAL A 155 2.09 -6.55 4.96
N THR A 156 0.80 -6.82 5.08
CA THR A 156 0.26 -8.20 5.13
C THR A 156 0.60 -8.98 3.87
N TYR A 157 0.49 -8.35 2.69
CA TYR A 157 0.86 -8.98 1.43
C TYR A 157 2.36 -9.33 1.37
N ALA A 158 3.23 -8.39 1.78
CA ALA A 158 4.68 -8.60 1.85
C ALA A 158 5.07 -9.69 2.85
N ILE A 159 4.42 -9.73 4.02
CA ILE A 159 4.62 -10.79 5.02
C ILE A 159 4.24 -12.14 4.43
N GLY A 160 3.08 -12.27 3.78
CA GLY A 160 2.68 -13.54 3.19
C GLY A 160 3.66 -14.03 2.11
N LEU A 161 4.26 -13.10 1.35
CA LEU A 161 5.26 -13.42 0.33
C LEU A 161 6.56 -13.92 0.95
N LEU A 162 6.98 -13.34 2.07
CA LEU A 162 8.11 -13.83 2.86
C LEU A 162 7.79 -15.20 3.48
N ARG A 163 6.60 -15.39 4.05
CA ARG A 163 6.17 -16.68 4.63
C ARG A 163 6.21 -17.80 3.59
N TRP A 164 5.68 -17.54 2.40
CA TRP A 164 5.76 -18.49 1.29
C TRP A 164 7.22 -18.84 0.95
N ARG A 165 8.09 -17.84 0.79
CA ARG A 165 9.52 -18.06 0.53
C ARG A 165 10.22 -18.86 1.63
N HIS A 166 9.91 -18.60 2.91
CA HIS A 166 10.49 -19.32 4.03
C HIS A 166 10.03 -20.78 4.09
N GLY A 167 8.77 -21.07 3.72
CA GLY A 167 8.25 -22.42 3.64
C GLY A 167 8.91 -23.31 2.58
N LEU A 168 9.65 -22.72 1.63
CA LEU A 168 10.38 -23.42 0.58
C LEU A 168 11.85 -23.71 0.93
N ARG A 169 12.31 -23.33 2.13
CA ARG A 169 13.67 -23.65 2.57
C ARG A 169 13.74 -25.13 2.99
N PRO A 170 14.75 -25.90 2.55
CA PRO A 170 14.85 -27.35 2.79
C PRO A 170 14.84 -27.83 4.25
N GLY A 171 15.00 -26.94 5.24
CA GLY A 171 15.05 -27.29 6.66
C GLY A 171 13.70 -27.64 7.32
N ASN A 172 12.59 -27.56 6.59
CA ASN A 172 11.25 -27.98 7.06
C ASN A 172 10.77 -29.31 6.44
N ALA A 173 11.57 -29.94 5.57
CA ALA A 173 11.35 -31.32 5.19
C ALA A 173 11.85 -32.20 6.34
N ALA A 174 10.93 -32.96 6.97
CA ALA A 174 11.28 -33.96 7.97
C ALA A 174 12.42 -34.86 7.42
N PRO A 175 13.38 -35.30 8.27
CA PRO A 175 14.42 -36.21 7.81
C PRO A 175 13.73 -37.44 7.22
N ALA A 176 13.96 -37.67 5.92
CA ALA A 176 13.53 -38.88 5.25
C ALA A 176 14.07 -40.06 6.05
N ALA A 177 13.16 -40.91 6.54
CA ALA A 177 13.51 -42.19 7.12
C ALA A 177 14.39 -42.92 6.11
N GLY A 178 15.68 -43.06 6.46
CA GLY A 178 16.62 -43.86 5.69
C GLY A 178 16.19 -45.33 5.72
N PRO A 179 16.52 -46.11 4.68
CA PRO A 179 15.94 -47.43 4.45
C PRO A 179 16.27 -48.40 5.60
N GLU A 180 15.27 -49.22 5.96
CA GLU A 180 15.50 -50.46 6.70
C GLU A 180 16.36 -51.38 5.83
N ASN A 181 17.55 -51.68 6.32
CA ASN A 181 18.45 -52.63 5.69
C ASN A 181 18.19 -54.01 6.32
N THR A 182 17.45 -54.87 5.62
CA THR A 182 17.45 -56.34 5.82
C THR A 182 18.50 -56.98 4.94
#